data_AF-A0A6A4G699-F1
#
_entry.id   AF-A0A6A4G699-F1
#
_cell.length_a   1.000
_cell.length_b   1.000
_cell.length_c   1.000
_cell.angle_alpha   90.00
_cell.angle_beta   90.00
_cell.angle_gamma   90.00
#
_symmetry.space_group_name_H-M   'P 1'
#
loop_
_entity.id
_entity.type
_entity.pdbx_description
1 polymer ?
#
loop_
_entity_poly.entity_id
_entity_poly.type
_entity_poly.pdbx_seq_one_letter_code
_entity_poly.pdbx_strand_id
1 'polypeptide(L)'
;MTGPIRWAWLIYAVFCGSSSVSRNSVQIWGSLSSEDLVMIEEVLRTNYPQPVLQQSQDHPSKYGFVDIQEGAQLSGKNGIRLEITRALRCRALYNPTTMGDSVEVVVPGYGICTAKIEDGGNNFVSDAVCPSLPSSQLKSICSLMLHLSTLESVATLMQLLRLIGGSLRSLYLGSQRDQAADLSSQSHMQQAYLSLESQRQHIDLCMLATICPDQEKLDLKFYGIRVSVPNEALRQWAIKEMTLYGVGDFSALMTCLTDTTLRMRKTLAVLGVFSYIRPLCPDDIERLIALEGEFLPVTKEKFPKLSKAAMLSAVRSGWNNNSSTGAMRALSRLDASVLSLIFTFASIPERRYIRLK
;
A
#
# COMPACT_ATOMS: atom_id res chain seq x y z
N MET A 1 -20.57 4.05 -7.32
CA MET A 1 -19.79 4.78 -8.34
C MET A 1 -18.69 3.87 -8.84
N THR A 2 -18.59 3.69 -10.15
CA THR A 2 -17.53 2.93 -10.86
C THR A 2 -16.88 3.88 -11.87
N GLY A 3 -15.62 3.64 -12.26
CA GLY A 3 -14.91 4.42 -13.28
C GLY A 3 -13.90 5.46 -12.78
N PRO A 4 -13.26 6.22 -13.70
CA PRO A 4 -12.05 7.01 -13.43
C PRO A 4 -12.18 8.04 -12.32
N ILE A 5 -13.35 8.66 -12.18
CA ILE A 5 -13.63 9.66 -11.14
C ILE A 5 -13.46 9.07 -9.74
N ARG A 6 -13.79 7.78 -9.55
CA ARG A 6 -13.63 7.13 -8.24
C ARG A 6 -12.17 6.97 -7.87
N TRP A 7 -11.34 6.53 -8.80
CA TRP A 7 -9.90 6.43 -8.60
C TRP A 7 -9.30 7.80 -8.30
N ALA A 8 -9.73 8.82 -9.03
CA ALA A 8 -9.25 10.18 -8.84
C ALA A 8 -9.44 10.67 -7.39
N TRP A 9 -10.67 10.55 -6.87
CA TRP A 9 -10.97 10.91 -5.48
C TRP A 9 -10.26 10.04 -4.45
N LEU A 10 -10.15 8.74 -4.71
CA LEU A 10 -9.48 7.80 -3.82
C LEU A 10 -7.99 8.13 -3.69
N ILE A 11 -7.33 8.35 -4.82
CA ILE A 11 -5.91 8.69 -4.86
C ILE A 11 -5.66 10.02 -4.17
N TYR A 12 -6.48 11.04 -4.48
CA TYR A 12 -6.40 12.33 -3.82
C TYR A 12 -6.49 12.20 -2.29
N ALA A 13 -7.49 11.45 -1.80
CA ALA A 13 -7.72 11.28 -0.37
C ALA A 13 -6.59 10.52 0.35
N VAL A 14 -5.97 9.55 -0.31
CA VAL A 14 -4.96 8.66 0.30
C VAL A 14 -3.55 9.22 0.18
N PHE A 15 -3.21 9.82 -0.96
CA PHE A 15 -1.82 10.12 -1.32
C PHE A 15 -1.50 11.61 -1.39
N CYS A 16 -2.49 12.51 -1.49
CA CYS A 16 -2.23 13.92 -1.80
C CYS A 16 -2.28 14.86 -0.58
N GLY A 17 -2.07 14.33 0.63
CA GLY A 17 -1.72 15.11 1.82
C GLY A 17 -2.88 15.82 2.54
N SER A 18 -4.13 15.64 2.11
CA SER A 18 -5.31 16.25 2.78
C SER A 18 -5.73 15.50 4.06
N SER A 19 -5.17 14.32 4.30
CA SER A 19 -5.49 13.47 5.44
C SER A 19 -4.32 13.48 6.43
N SER A 20 -4.52 14.06 7.61
CA SER A 20 -3.62 13.88 8.77
C SER A 20 -3.72 12.48 9.39
N VAL A 21 -4.58 11.61 8.84
CA VAL A 21 -4.73 10.24 9.31
C VAL A 21 -3.56 9.42 8.77
N SER A 22 -2.67 9.01 9.68
CA SER A 22 -1.62 8.02 9.41
C SER A 22 -2.27 6.65 9.16
N ARG A 23 -2.95 6.48 8.03
CA ARG A 23 -3.49 5.18 7.63
C ARG A 23 -2.38 4.37 6.99
N ASN A 24 -1.78 3.52 7.82
CA ASN A 24 -0.78 2.56 7.39
C ASN A 24 -1.35 1.47 6.44
N SER A 25 -2.67 1.26 6.44
CA SER A 25 -3.33 0.23 5.62
C SER A 25 -4.54 0.78 4.87
N VAL A 26 -4.64 0.45 3.58
CA VAL A 26 -5.73 0.87 2.69
C VAL A 26 -6.27 -0.34 1.94
N GLN A 27 -7.60 -0.43 1.88
CA GLN A 27 -8.31 -1.43 1.11
C GLN A 27 -9.13 -0.77 0.00
N ILE A 28 -8.97 -1.26 -1.23
CA ILE A 28 -9.59 -0.72 -2.44
C ILE A 28 -10.35 -1.83 -3.14
N TRP A 29 -11.60 -1.54 -3.50
CA TRP A 29 -12.48 -2.40 -4.27
C TRP A 29 -12.82 -1.73 -5.58
N GLY A 30 -12.56 -2.33 -6.73
CA GLY A 30 -12.91 -1.68 -7.99
C GLY A 30 -12.45 -2.40 -9.24
N SER A 31 -12.50 -1.68 -10.35
CA SER A 31 -11.94 -2.08 -11.64
C SER A 31 -10.67 -1.27 -11.87
N LEU A 32 -9.73 -1.77 -12.67
CA LEU A 32 -8.54 -1.00 -13.07
C LEU A 32 -8.36 -1.06 -14.59
N SER A 33 -8.43 0.10 -15.23
CA SER A 33 -8.17 0.32 -16.66
C SER A 33 -7.02 1.30 -16.90
N SER A 34 -6.60 1.41 -18.16
CA SER A 34 -5.62 2.40 -18.61
C SER A 34 -6.13 3.84 -18.48
N GLU A 35 -7.45 4.08 -18.66
CA GLU A 35 -8.06 5.40 -18.42
C GLU A 35 -8.01 5.78 -16.94
N ASP A 36 -8.20 4.81 -16.04
CA ASP A 36 -8.05 5.03 -14.60
C ASP A 36 -6.62 5.48 -14.29
N LEU A 37 -5.59 4.86 -14.89
CA LEU A 37 -4.20 5.24 -14.68
C LEU A 37 -3.88 6.67 -15.11
N VAL A 38 -4.33 7.09 -16.29
CA VAL A 38 -4.13 8.47 -16.76
C VAL A 38 -4.72 9.46 -15.75
N MET A 39 -5.91 9.15 -15.23
CA MET A 39 -6.53 9.97 -14.20
C MET A 39 -5.71 9.97 -12.90
N ILE A 40 -5.22 8.82 -12.45
CA ILE A 40 -4.41 8.67 -11.23
C ILE A 40 -3.12 9.48 -11.34
N GLU A 41 -2.39 9.36 -12.44
CA GLU A 41 -1.15 10.10 -12.70
C GLU A 41 -1.40 11.60 -12.63
N GLU A 42 -2.48 12.06 -13.27
CA GLU A 42 -2.82 13.46 -13.29
C GLU A 42 -3.26 13.99 -11.91
N VAL A 43 -4.01 13.21 -11.13
CA VAL A 43 -4.34 13.57 -9.74
C VAL A 43 -3.08 13.69 -8.89
N LEU A 44 -2.15 12.74 -9.00
CA LEU A 44 -0.91 12.78 -8.25
C LEU A 44 -0.04 13.98 -8.67
N ARG A 45 -0.03 14.33 -9.96
CA ARG A 45 0.70 15.47 -10.52
C ARG A 45 0.11 16.81 -10.07
N THR A 46 -1.20 16.93 -10.12
CA THR A 46 -1.92 18.19 -9.85
C THR A 46 -2.36 18.33 -8.42
N ASN A 47 -2.26 17.28 -7.60
CA ASN A 47 -2.86 17.22 -6.27
C ASN A 47 -4.30 17.75 -6.29
N TYR A 48 -5.13 17.29 -7.23
CA TYR A 48 -6.52 17.73 -7.37
C TYR A 48 -7.38 16.55 -7.86
N PRO A 49 -8.56 16.29 -7.25
CA PRO A 49 -9.31 15.05 -7.48
C PRO A 49 -10.06 14.98 -8.82
N GLN A 50 -10.22 16.10 -9.53
CA GLN A 50 -10.82 16.14 -10.87
C GLN A 50 -9.99 17.03 -11.78
N PRO A 51 -8.81 16.57 -12.20
CA PRO A 51 -7.91 17.39 -12.98
C PRO A 51 -8.40 17.56 -14.41
N VAL A 52 -8.03 18.69 -15.00
CA VAL A 52 -8.31 19.03 -16.39
C VAL A 52 -7.32 18.31 -17.31
N LEU A 53 -7.78 17.25 -17.97
CA LEU A 53 -6.96 16.42 -18.87
C LEU A 53 -6.58 17.12 -20.19
N GLN A 54 -7.43 18.03 -20.68
CA GLN A 54 -7.20 18.78 -21.91
C GLN A 54 -7.04 20.26 -21.56
N GLN A 55 -5.80 20.72 -21.50
CA GLN A 55 -5.51 22.14 -21.24
C GLN A 55 -5.48 22.93 -22.55
N SER A 56 -6.15 24.10 -22.55
CA SER A 56 -5.91 25.11 -23.58
C SER A 56 -4.48 25.65 -23.44
N GLN A 57 -3.75 25.76 -24.56
CA GLN A 57 -2.38 26.30 -24.55
C GLN A 57 -2.36 27.79 -24.21
N ASP A 58 -3.39 28.54 -24.58
CA ASP A 58 -3.41 30.00 -24.41
C ASP A 58 -3.75 30.41 -22.97
N HIS A 59 -4.62 29.65 -22.31
CA HIS A 59 -5.10 29.92 -20.96
C HIS A 59 -5.19 28.64 -20.12
N PRO A 60 -4.06 28.10 -19.63
CA PRO A 60 -4.06 26.88 -18.86
C PRO A 60 -4.75 27.08 -17.51
N SER A 61 -5.51 26.08 -17.09
CA SER A 61 -6.07 26.06 -15.73
C SER A 61 -4.94 25.99 -14.71
N LYS A 62 -5.08 26.76 -13.63
CA LYS A 62 -4.09 26.89 -12.57
C LYS A 62 -4.54 26.10 -11.35
N TYR A 63 -3.62 25.32 -10.79
CA TYR A 63 -3.83 24.63 -9.52
C TYR A 63 -3.10 25.38 -8.40
N GLY A 64 -3.68 25.33 -7.20
CA GLY A 64 -3.17 26.12 -6.08
C GLY A 64 -3.94 25.89 -4.80
N PHE A 65 -3.93 26.90 -3.94
CA PHE A 65 -4.69 26.92 -2.70
C PHE A 65 -5.46 28.22 -2.56
N VAL A 66 -6.55 28.17 -1.80
CA VAL A 66 -7.32 29.34 -1.38
C VAL A 66 -7.44 29.29 0.13
N ASP A 67 -7.07 30.38 0.78
CA ASP A 67 -7.33 30.56 2.21
C ASP A 67 -8.74 31.14 2.36
N ILE A 68 -9.69 30.28 2.70
CA ILE A 68 -11.12 30.61 2.84
C ILE A 68 -11.35 31.13 4.25
N GLN A 69 -11.89 32.35 4.37
CA GLN A 69 -12.15 32.97 5.67
C GLN A 69 -13.39 32.39 6.38
N GLU A 70 -13.43 32.59 7.70
CA GLU A 70 -14.64 32.34 8.49
C GLU A 70 -15.79 33.25 8.00
N GLY A 71 -17.00 32.70 7.96
CA GLY A 71 -18.21 33.33 7.42
C GLY A 71 -18.34 33.25 5.89
N ALA A 72 -17.33 32.74 5.17
CA ALA A 72 -17.40 32.62 3.72
C ALA A 72 -18.47 31.61 3.28
N GLN A 73 -19.24 31.97 2.25
CA GLN A 73 -20.23 31.09 1.63
C GLN A 73 -19.65 30.35 0.42
N LEU A 74 -19.82 29.03 0.42
CA LEU A 74 -19.43 28.16 -0.68
C LEU A 74 -20.67 27.55 -1.33
N SER A 75 -20.63 27.41 -2.66
CA SER A 75 -21.67 26.74 -3.43
C SER A 75 -21.22 25.34 -3.82
N GLY A 76 -21.83 24.32 -3.23
CA GLY A 76 -21.62 22.92 -3.59
C GLY A 76 -22.47 22.50 -4.80
N LYS A 77 -22.27 21.26 -5.25
CA LYS A 77 -23.13 20.65 -6.28
C LYS A 77 -24.58 20.58 -5.80
N ASN A 78 -25.51 20.64 -6.75
CA ASN A 78 -26.96 20.56 -6.51
C ASN A 78 -27.53 21.70 -5.64
N GLY A 79 -26.89 22.87 -5.63
CA GLY A 79 -27.39 24.06 -4.94
C GLY A 79 -27.16 24.06 -3.43
N ILE A 80 -26.37 23.11 -2.91
CA ILE A 80 -25.95 23.11 -1.50
C ILE A 80 -25.17 24.39 -1.23
N ARG A 81 -25.53 25.10 -0.16
CA ARG A 81 -24.76 26.26 0.34
C ARG A 81 -24.12 25.88 1.66
N LEU A 82 -22.82 26.14 1.76
CA LEU A 82 -22.03 25.89 2.95
C LEU A 82 -21.54 27.23 3.49
N GLU A 83 -21.59 27.40 4.80
CA GLU A 83 -20.96 28.52 5.48
C GLU A 83 -19.77 27.99 6.27
N ILE A 84 -18.61 28.59 6.03
CA ILE A 84 -17.37 28.18 6.69
C ILE A 84 -17.33 28.77 8.10
N THR A 85 -17.41 27.92 9.11
CA THR A 85 -17.40 28.36 10.52
C THR A 85 -16.01 28.60 11.09
N ARG A 86 -14.96 28.25 10.35
CA ARG A 86 -13.55 28.46 10.72
C ARG A 86 -12.72 28.61 9.46
N ALA A 87 -11.82 29.59 9.46
CA ALA A 87 -10.92 29.78 8.33
C ALA A 87 -10.15 28.49 8.00
N LEU A 88 -10.04 28.17 6.72
CA LEU A 88 -9.43 26.94 6.25
C LEU A 88 -8.75 27.13 4.90
N ARG A 89 -7.63 26.43 4.70
CA ARG A 89 -6.91 26.41 3.43
C ARG A 89 -7.39 25.24 2.58
N CYS A 90 -8.00 25.53 1.45
CA CYS A 90 -8.47 24.53 0.49
C CYS A 90 -7.51 24.37 -0.67
N ARG A 91 -7.39 23.14 -1.16
CA ARG A 91 -6.83 22.89 -2.49
C ARG A 91 -7.80 23.44 -3.54
N ALA A 92 -7.28 24.07 -4.59
CA ALA A 92 -8.07 24.84 -5.53
C ALA A 92 -7.66 24.65 -7.00
N LEU A 93 -8.63 24.83 -7.88
CA LEU A 93 -8.51 24.90 -9.33
C LEU A 93 -9.15 26.21 -9.81
N TYR A 94 -8.37 27.00 -10.56
CA TYR A 94 -8.80 28.28 -11.11
C TYR A 94 -8.59 28.32 -12.62
N ASN A 95 -9.64 28.66 -13.37
CA ASN A 95 -9.53 28.97 -14.79
C ASN A 95 -9.95 30.43 -15.03
N PRO A 96 -9.01 31.32 -15.41
CA PRO A 96 -9.30 32.74 -15.55
C PRO A 96 -10.30 33.05 -16.68
N THR A 97 -10.42 32.19 -17.68
CA THR A 97 -11.31 32.41 -18.83
C THR A 97 -12.76 32.04 -18.53
N THR A 98 -12.98 30.98 -17.74
CA THR A 98 -14.32 30.43 -17.51
C THR A 98 -14.90 30.72 -16.14
N MET A 99 -14.07 31.00 -15.14
CA MET A 99 -14.53 31.11 -13.75
C MET A 99 -14.63 32.56 -13.26
N GLY A 100 -14.13 33.55 -14.00
CA GLY A 100 -14.16 34.96 -13.60
C GLY A 100 -13.54 35.15 -12.22
N ASP A 101 -14.34 35.64 -11.27
CA ASP A 101 -13.95 35.88 -9.87
C ASP A 101 -14.27 34.68 -8.96
N SER A 102 -14.46 33.50 -9.54
CA SER A 102 -14.77 32.27 -8.80
C SER A 102 -13.64 31.25 -8.93
N VAL A 103 -13.57 30.34 -7.97
CA VAL A 103 -12.58 29.28 -7.91
C VAL A 103 -13.23 27.99 -7.41
N GLU A 104 -12.82 26.87 -7.97
CA GLU A 104 -13.21 25.57 -7.45
C GLU A 104 -12.28 25.14 -6.33
N VAL A 105 -12.85 24.74 -5.20
CA VAL A 105 -12.13 24.37 -3.98
C VAL A 105 -12.57 22.98 -3.52
N VAL A 106 -11.61 22.17 -3.07
CA VAL A 106 -11.88 20.86 -2.50
C VAL A 106 -12.20 21.01 -1.02
N VAL A 107 -13.47 20.83 -0.66
CA VAL A 107 -13.96 20.90 0.72
C VAL A 107 -14.08 19.47 1.29
N PRO A 108 -13.33 19.13 2.36
CA PRO A 108 -13.43 17.82 3.00
C PRO A 108 -14.87 17.47 3.38
N GLY A 109 -15.32 16.27 3.02
CA GLY A 109 -16.69 15.80 3.29
C GLY A 109 -17.78 16.32 2.34
N TYR A 110 -17.53 17.39 1.60
CA TYR A 110 -18.50 18.01 0.69
C TYR A 110 -18.09 17.96 -0.79
N GLY A 111 -16.84 17.61 -1.09
CA GLY A 111 -16.33 17.49 -2.46
C GLY A 111 -15.89 18.83 -3.04
N ILE A 112 -16.03 19.00 -4.36
CA ILE A 112 -15.67 20.26 -5.04
C ILE A 112 -16.82 21.26 -4.88
N CYS A 113 -16.51 22.43 -4.34
CA CYS A 113 -17.41 23.58 -4.22
C CYS A 113 -16.82 24.78 -4.95
N THR A 114 -17.65 25.78 -5.23
CA THR A 114 -17.23 27.06 -5.80
C THR A 114 -17.18 28.12 -4.70
N ALA A 115 -16.07 28.85 -4.63
CA ALA A 115 -15.86 30.01 -3.77
C ALA A 115 -15.67 31.27 -4.62
N LYS A 116 -16.06 32.44 -4.10
CA LYS A 116 -15.69 33.72 -4.72
C LYS A 116 -14.32 34.19 -4.21
N ILE A 117 -13.52 34.69 -5.13
CA ILE A 117 -12.28 35.43 -4.92
C ILE A 117 -12.69 36.91 -4.87
N GLU A 118 -13.12 37.40 -3.71
CA GLU A 118 -13.44 38.83 -3.55
C GLU A 118 -12.15 39.62 -3.23
N ASP A 119 -12.09 40.89 -3.64
CA ASP A 119 -11.04 41.86 -3.29
C ASP A 119 -11.01 42.09 -1.76
N GLY A 120 -10.40 41.17 -1.00
CA GLY A 120 -10.10 41.39 0.42
C GLY A 120 -10.13 40.20 1.37
N GLY A 121 -10.54 38.99 0.93
CA GLY A 121 -10.70 37.86 1.87
C GLY A 121 -10.10 36.52 1.42
N ASN A 122 -10.43 36.08 0.21
CA ASN A 122 -10.08 34.75 -0.29
C ASN A 122 -9.09 34.87 -1.45
N ASN A 123 -7.80 34.82 -1.16
CA ASN A 123 -6.77 34.94 -2.20
C ASN A 123 -6.39 33.58 -2.77
N PHE A 124 -6.47 33.43 -4.10
CA PHE A 124 -5.92 32.26 -4.78
C PHE A 124 -4.39 32.37 -4.86
N VAL A 125 -3.71 31.39 -4.30
CA VAL A 125 -2.26 31.23 -4.39
C VAL A 125 -1.96 30.07 -5.31
N SER A 126 -1.52 30.38 -6.54
CA SER A 126 -1.07 29.37 -7.50
C SER A 126 0.09 28.57 -6.92
N ASP A 127 0.17 27.29 -7.25
CA ASP A 127 1.38 26.53 -7.00
C ASP A 127 2.56 27.22 -7.69
N ALA A 128 3.72 27.27 -7.02
CA ALA A 128 4.97 27.45 -7.71
C ALA A 128 5.10 26.28 -8.70
N VAL A 129 5.51 26.55 -9.96
CA VAL A 129 5.67 25.55 -11.03
C VAL A 129 6.27 24.28 -10.45
N CYS A 130 5.45 23.25 -10.23
CA CYS A 130 5.86 22.12 -9.43
C CYS A 130 6.67 21.17 -10.32
N PRO A 131 7.98 20.99 -10.10
CA PRO A 131 8.77 20.01 -10.83
C PRO A 131 8.63 18.66 -10.14
N SER A 132 8.14 17.67 -10.88
CA SER A 132 8.03 16.25 -10.48
C SER A 132 7.09 15.92 -9.31
N LEU A 133 6.47 14.74 -9.41
CA LEU A 133 5.67 14.13 -8.35
C LEU A 133 6.49 14.12 -7.04
N PRO A 134 6.03 14.77 -5.96
CA PRO A 134 6.77 14.79 -4.70
C PRO A 134 6.84 13.37 -4.13
N SER A 135 7.98 12.71 -4.34
CA SER A 135 8.30 11.35 -3.88
C SER A 135 8.19 11.18 -2.36
N SER A 136 8.13 12.28 -1.61
CA SER A 136 7.92 12.31 -0.16
C SER A 136 6.46 12.15 0.26
N GLN A 137 5.47 12.49 -0.59
CA GLN A 137 4.04 12.42 -0.24
C GLN A 137 3.45 11.00 -0.33
N LEU A 138 4.00 10.15 -1.20
CA LEU A 138 3.53 8.78 -1.43
C LEU A 138 3.88 7.79 -0.30
N LYS A 139 4.60 8.24 0.73
CA LYS A 139 5.13 7.39 1.81
C LYS A 139 4.13 7.08 2.94
N SER A 140 2.86 7.45 2.79
CA SER A 140 1.86 7.34 3.87
C SER A 140 1.36 5.91 4.09
N ILE A 141 1.33 5.07 3.05
CA ILE A 141 0.79 3.70 3.15
C ILE A 141 1.92 2.66 3.17
N CYS A 142 1.79 1.68 4.07
CA CYS A 142 2.69 0.52 4.11
C CYS A 142 1.97 -0.80 3.82
N SER A 143 0.64 -0.80 3.75
CA SER A 143 -0.19 -1.96 3.44
C SER A 143 -1.29 -1.58 2.47
N LEU A 144 -1.40 -2.33 1.38
CA LEU A 144 -2.41 -2.14 0.34
C LEU A 144 -3.12 -3.44 0.04
N MET A 145 -4.45 -3.41 0.07
CA MET A 145 -5.30 -4.53 -0.29
C MET A 145 -6.17 -4.14 -1.49
N LEU A 146 -5.88 -4.72 -2.66
CA LEU A 146 -6.64 -4.49 -3.88
C LEU A 146 -7.54 -5.68 -4.18
N HIS A 147 -8.84 -5.41 -4.27
CA HIS A 147 -9.84 -6.36 -4.74
C HIS A 147 -10.38 -5.88 -6.09
N LEU A 148 -9.89 -6.49 -7.17
CA LEU A 148 -10.21 -6.06 -8.52
C LEU A 148 -11.30 -6.94 -9.14
N SER A 149 -12.44 -6.35 -9.50
CA SER A 149 -13.50 -7.04 -10.24
C SER A 149 -13.12 -7.29 -11.69
N THR A 150 -12.44 -6.31 -12.28
CA THR A 150 -11.87 -6.37 -13.62
C THR A 150 -10.49 -5.73 -13.61
N LEU A 151 -9.54 -6.37 -14.29
CA LEU A 151 -8.19 -5.88 -14.48
C LEU A 151 -7.88 -5.96 -15.97
N GLU A 152 -7.73 -4.81 -16.62
CA GLU A 152 -7.45 -4.73 -18.05
C GLU A 152 -6.17 -5.50 -18.41
N SER A 153 -5.09 -5.27 -17.67
CA SER A 153 -3.85 -6.02 -17.83
C SER A 153 -2.98 -5.98 -16.57
N VAL A 154 -2.07 -6.94 -16.44
CA VAL A 154 -1.01 -6.88 -15.40
C VAL A 154 -0.12 -5.65 -15.58
N ALA A 155 0.09 -5.19 -16.81
CA ALA A 155 0.90 -3.98 -17.06
C ALA A 155 0.26 -2.75 -16.41
N THR A 156 -1.06 -2.62 -16.49
CA THR A 156 -1.84 -1.56 -15.84
C THR A 156 -1.68 -1.62 -14.30
N LEU A 157 -1.77 -2.82 -13.71
CA LEU A 157 -1.52 -3.01 -12.28
C LEU A 157 -0.08 -2.63 -11.88
N MET A 158 0.92 -3.03 -12.68
CA MET A 158 2.32 -2.70 -12.40
C MET A 158 2.56 -1.19 -12.52
N GLN A 159 1.92 -0.50 -13.46
CA GLN A 159 1.97 0.96 -13.57
C GLN A 159 1.34 1.63 -12.34
N LEU A 160 0.17 1.16 -11.87
CA LEU A 160 -0.40 1.64 -10.62
C LEU A 160 0.59 1.49 -9.46
N LEU A 161 1.15 0.30 -9.28
CA LEU A 161 2.12 0.04 -8.21
C LEU A 161 3.41 0.87 -8.37
N ARG A 162 3.83 1.25 -9.58
CA ARG A 162 4.95 2.20 -9.75
C ARG A 162 4.63 3.57 -9.18
N LEU A 163 3.38 4.00 -9.31
CA LEU A 163 2.94 5.31 -8.81
C LEU A 163 2.81 5.32 -7.28
N ILE A 164 2.38 4.22 -6.66
CA ILE A 164 2.01 4.21 -5.23
C ILE A 164 2.72 3.16 -4.36
N GLY A 165 3.56 2.31 -4.96
CA GLY A 165 4.07 1.08 -4.34
C GLY A 165 5.42 1.18 -3.66
N GLY A 166 6.15 2.28 -3.85
CA GLY A 166 7.56 2.39 -3.43
C GLY A 166 7.83 2.24 -1.93
N SER A 167 6.83 2.39 -1.07
CA SER A 167 6.94 2.20 0.39
C SER A 167 6.06 1.07 0.95
N LEU A 168 5.45 0.27 0.07
CA LEU A 168 4.59 -0.83 0.49
C LEU A 168 5.39 -1.96 1.11
N ARG A 169 5.04 -2.31 2.35
CA ARG A 169 5.52 -3.50 3.06
C ARG A 169 4.58 -4.69 2.90
N SER A 170 3.30 -4.45 2.68
CA SER A 170 2.29 -5.49 2.50
C SER A 170 1.41 -5.20 1.29
N LEU A 171 1.25 -6.20 0.44
CA LEU A 171 0.36 -6.15 -0.71
C LEU A 171 -0.53 -7.38 -0.73
N TYR A 172 -1.84 -7.16 -0.82
CA TYR A 172 -2.81 -8.19 -1.15
C TYR A 172 -3.43 -7.87 -2.51
N LEU A 173 -3.45 -8.85 -3.39
CA LEU A 173 -4.12 -8.81 -4.69
C LEU A 173 -5.13 -9.95 -4.76
N GLY A 174 -6.42 -9.63 -4.93
CA GLY A 174 -7.45 -10.63 -5.13
C GLY A 174 -8.54 -10.14 -6.09
N SER A 175 -9.44 -11.04 -6.45
CA SER A 175 -10.57 -10.72 -7.32
C SER A 175 -11.79 -10.34 -6.48
N GLN A 176 -12.60 -9.37 -6.91
CA GLN A 176 -13.86 -9.07 -6.20
C GLN A 176 -14.86 -10.24 -6.23
N ARG A 177 -14.74 -11.14 -7.21
CA ARG A 177 -15.57 -12.36 -7.30
C ARG A 177 -15.39 -13.29 -6.10
N ASP A 178 -14.36 -13.05 -5.28
CA ASP A 178 -14.03 -13.81 -4.09
C ASP A 178 -15.02 -13.63 -2.92
N GLN A 179 -15.81 -12.55 -2.90
CA GLN A 179 -16.79 -12.30 -1.83
C GLN A 179 -18.20 -12.79 -2.16
N ALA A 180 -18.51 -13.08 -3.43
CA ALA A 180 -19.78 -13.71 -3.80
C ALA A 180 -19.84 -15.20 -3.37
N ALA A 181 -18.76 -15.73 -2.82
CA ALA A 181 -18.59 -17.13 -2.46
C ALA A 181 -19.18 -17.52 -1.10
N ASP A 182 -19.90 -16.62 -0.42
CA ASP A 182 -20.42 -16.93 0.93
C ASP A 182 -21.77 -17.67 0.93
N LEU A 183 -22.49 -17.80 -0.19
CA LEU A 183 -23.79 -18.48 -0.19
C LEU A 183 -24.07 -19.22 -1.51
N SER A 184 -24.26 -20.55 -1.40
CA SER A 184 -24.85 -21.51 -2.35
C SER A 184 -23.91 -22.33 -3.28
N SER A 185 -23.63 -23.56 -2.83
CA SER A 185 -23.16 -24.76 -3.55
C SER A 185 -21.69 -24.82 -4.06
N GLN A 186 -21.01 -25.90 -3.65
CA GLN A 186 -19.63 -26.26 -3.99
C GLN A 186 -19.40 -26.41 -5.51
N SER A 187 -20.43 -26.81 -6.26
CA SER A 187 -20.38 -27.01 -7.72
C SER A 187 -20.33 -25.70 -8.51
N HIS A 188 -21.11 -24.68 -8.12
CA HIS A 188 -21.05 -23.35 -8.72
C HIS A 188 -19.73 -22.64 -8.40
N MET A 189 -19.20 -22.88 -7.21
CA MET A 189 -17.88 -22.39 -6.78
C MET A 189 -16.76 -22.92 -7.69
N GLN A 190 -16.79 -24.21 -8.03
CA GLN A 190 -15.76 -24.81 -8.88
C GLN A 190 -15.82 -24.30 -10.34
N GLN A 191 -17.02 -24.08 -10.90
CA GLN A 191 -17.16 -23.49 -12.24
C GLN A 191 -16.68 -22.03 -12.30
N ALA A 192 -17.02 -21.21 -11.30
CA ALA A 192 -16.54 -19.82 -11.23
C ALA A 192 -15.01 -19.75 -11.12
N TYR A 193 -14.41 -20.66 -10.35
CA TYR A 193 -12.96 -20.76 -10.22
C TYR A 193 -12.26 -21.30 -11.47
N LEU A 194 -12.84 -22.27 -12.17
CA LEU A 194 -12.31 -22.75 -13.45
C LEU A 194 -12.33 -21.64 -14.51
N SER A 195 -13.36 -20.79 -14.53
CA SER A 195 -13.39 -19.62 -15.41
C SER A 195 -12.28 -18.62 -15.10
N LEU A 196 -11.92 -18.45 -13.83
CA LEU A 196 -10.80 -17.59 -13.39
C LEU A 196 -9.43 -18.20 -13.74
N GLU A 197 -9.28 -19.53 -13.72
CA GLU A 197 -8.04 -20.19 -14.15
C GLU A 197 -7.73 -19.98 -15.63
N SER A 198 -8.75 -20.05 -16.49
CA SER A 198 -8.57 -19.87 -17.94
C SER A 198 -8.18 -18.43 -18.33
N GLN A 199 -8.41 -17.46 -17.45
CA GLN A 199 -8.02 -16.05 -17.62
C GLN A 199 -6.92 -15.62 -16.65
N ARG A 200 -6.21 -16.60 -16.06
CA ARG A 200 -5.22 -16.33 -15.01
C ARG A 200 -4.11 -15.44 -15.57
N GLN A 201 -4.04 -14.24 -15.00
CA GLN A 201 -2.95 -13.32 -15.25
C GLN A 201 -1.75 -13.67 -14.37
N HIS A 202 -0.53 -13.52 -14.91
CA HIS A 202 0.70 -13.84 -14.18
C HIS A 202 1.39 -12.59 -13.66
N ILE A 203 1.63 -12.54 -12.35
CA ILE A 203 2.44 -11.54 -11.68
C ILE A 203 3.91 -11.93 -11.81
N ASP A 204 4.72 -11.00 -12.30
CA ASP A 204 6.16 -11.15 -12.40
C ASP A 204 6.84 -10.66 -11.12
N LEU A 205 7.47 -11.57 -10.38
CA LEU A 205 8.16 -11.23 -9.14
C LEU A 205 9.36 -10.30 -9.36
N CYS A 206 10.04 -10.38 -10.52
CA CYS A 206 11.15 -9.47 -10.85
C CYS A 206 10.68 -8.03 -10.99
N MET A 207 9.52 -7.82 -11.64
CA MET A 207 8.91 -6.50 -11.75
C MET A 207 8.41 -6.02 -10.38
N LEU A 208 7.74 -6.89 -9.61
CA LEU A 208 7.21 -6.53 -8.31
C LEU A 208 8.32 -6.14 -7.32
N ALA A 209 9.43 -6.88 -7.29
CA ALA A 209 10.61 -6.56 -6.49
C ALA A 209 11.25 -5.22 -6.87
N THR A 210 11.18 -4.85 -8.16
CA THR A 210 11.69 -3.55 -8.65
C THR A 210 10.79 -2.39 -8.20
N ILE A 211 9.48 -2.61 -8.19
CA ILE A 211 8.47 -1.59 -7.90
C ILE A 211 8.26 -1.40 -6.39
N CYS A 212 8.27 -2.51 -5.65
CA CYS A 212 8.03 -2.58 -4.21
C CYS A 212 9.23 -3.26 -3.50
N PRO A 213 10.41 -2.61 -3.47
CA PRO A 213 11.63 -3.24 -2.94
C PRO A 213 11.56 -3.53 -1.44
N ASP A 214 10.79 -2.73 -0.69
CA ASP A 214 10.59 -2.85 0.75
C ASP A 214 9.45 -3.82 1.13
N GLN A 215 8.88 -4.54 0.16
CA GLN A 215 7.77 -5.46 0.42
C GLN A 215 8.21 -6.65 1.28
N GLU A 216 7.52 -6.85 2.39
CA GLU A 216 7.72 -7.92 3.36
C GLU A 216 6.65 -9.01 3.26
N LYS A 217 5.43 -8.64 2.83
CA LYS A 217 4.28 -9.54 2.72
C LYS A 217 3.59 -9.42 1.37
N LEU A 218 3.36 -10.56 0.72
CA LEU A 218 2.63 -10.67 -0.53
C LEU A 218 1.53 -11.73 -0.45
N ASP A 219 0.28 -11.32 -0.61
CA ASP A 219 -0.84 -12.23 -0.71
C ASP A 219 -1.44 -12.14 -2.13
N LEU A 220 -1.40 -13.24 -2.87
CA LEU A 220 -1.93 -13.35 -4.23
C LEU A 220 -3.08 -14.35 -4.26
N LYS A 221 -4.22 -13.91 -4.75
CA LYS A 221 -5.40 -14.76 -4.92
C LYS A 221 -5.85 -14.78 -6.37
N PHE A 222 -5.81 -15.98 -6.97
CA PHE A 222 -6.11 -16.26 -8.38
C PHE A 222 -5.15 -15.61 -9.39
N TYR A 223 -3.93 -15.28 -8.97
CA TYR A 223 -2.87 -14.82 -9.86
C TYR A 223 -1.82 -15.91 -10.04
N GLY A 224 -1.39 -16.12 -11.28
CA GLY A 224 -0.21 -16.94 -11.56
C GLY A 224 1.06 -16.21 -11.13
N ILE A 225 2.12 -16.96 -10.89
CA ILE A 225 3.45 -16.40 -10.68
C ILE A 225 4.26 -16.67 -11.93
N ARG A 226 5.09 -15.71 -12.29
CA ARG A 226 6.23 -15.94 -13.18
C ARG A 226 7.44 -15.19 -12.64
N VAL A 227 8.60 -15.61 -13.11
CA VAL A 227 9.86 -14.96 -12.80
C VAL A 227 10.53 -14.73 -14.14
N SER A 228 10.57 -13.48 -14.59
CA SER A 228 11.39 -13.12 -15.76
C SER A 228 12.87 -13.24 -15.41
N VAL A 229 13.78 -13.02 -16.38
CA VAL A 229 15.23 -13.12 -16.17
C VAL A 229 15.63 -12.46 -14.83
N PRO A 230 16.30 -13.19 -13.91
CA PRO A 230 16.58 -12.68 -12.57
C PRO A 230 17.30 -11.34 -12.64
N ASN A 231 16.74 -10.34 -11.98
CA ASN A 231 17.33 -9.00 -11.90
C ASN A 231 17.91 -8.73 -10.50
N GLU A 232 18.74 -7.69 -10.42
CA GLU A 232 19.36 -7.23 -9.16
C GLU A 232 18.30 -6.99 -8.06
N ALA A 233 17.12 -6.50 -8.44
CA ALA A 233 16.02 -6.23 -7.52
C ALA A 233 15.53 -7.51 -6.82
N LEU A 234 15.27 -8.59 -7.56
CA LEU A 234 14.85 -9.87 -6.99
C LEU A 234 15.91 -10.44 -6.04
N ARG A 235 17.21 -10.29 -6.38
CA ARG A 235 18.32 -10.72 -5.50
C ARG A 235 18.32 -9.99 -4.17
N GLN A 236 17.93 -8.72 -4.14
CA GLN A 236 17.92 -7.90 -2.94
C GLN A 236 16.59 -7.93 -2.18
N TRP A 237 15.55 -8.49 -2.79
CA TRP A 237 14.18 -8.48 -2.28
C TRP A 237 14.06 -9.32 -0.99
N ALA A 238 13.67 -8.66 0.08
CA ALA A 238 13.69 -9.20 1.45
C ALA A 238 12.30 -9.66 1.93
N ILE A 239 11.50 -10.23 1.03
CA ILE A 239 10.16 -10.72 1.35
C ILE A 239 10.20 -11.78 2.46
N LYS A 240 9.26 -11.71 3.40
CA LYS A 240 9.18 -12.55 4.61
C LYS A 240 7.99 -13.50 4.58
N GLU A 241 6.87 -13.02 4.07
CA GLU A 241 5.61 -13.77 4.00
C GLU A 241 5.06 -13.76 2.58
N MET A 242 4.66 -14.92 2.08
CA MET A 242 3.95 -15.05 0.82
C MET A 242 2.78 -16.01 0.97
N THR A 243 1.58 -15.59 0.56
CA THR A 243 0.40 -16.45 0.55
C THR A 243 -0.22 -16.52 -0.83
N LEU A 244 -0.39 -17.72 -1.34
CA LEU A 244 -0.81 -18.01 -2.70
C LEU A 244 -2.11 -18.81 -2.66
N TYR A 245 -3.17 -18.26 -3.24
CA TYR A 245 -4.48 -18.90 -3.32
C TYR A 245 -4.83 -19.20 -4.77
N GLY A 246 -5.13 -20.47 -5.05
CA GLY A 246 -5.44 -20.94 -6.38
C GLY A 246 -4.31 -20.62 -7.35
N VAL A 247 -3.11 -21.11 -7.07
CA VAL A 247 -1.95 -21.06 -7.98
C VAL A 247 -1.70 -22.48 -8.47
N GLY A 248 -1.54 -22.66 -9.77
CA GLY A 248 -1.41 -23.98 -10.40
C GLY A 248 0.01 -24.36 -10.80
N ASP A 249 0.91 -23.38 -10.94
CA ASP A 249 2.32 -23.61 -11.31
C ASP A 249 3.22 -22.86 -10.33
N PHE A 250 4.06 -23.62 -9.63
CA PHE A 250 5.01 -23.13 -8.64
C PHE A 250 6.46 -23.25 -9.11
N SER A 251 6.70 -23.78 -10.31
CA SER A 251 8.06 -24.08 -10.81
C SER A 251 8.98 -22.85 -10.73
N ALA A 252 8.46 -21.69 -11.12
CA ALA A 252 9.19 -20.42 -11.08
C ALA A 252 9.54 -19.99 -9.65
N LEU A 253 8.58 -20.09 -8.72
CA LEU A 253 8.82 -19.79 -7.31
C LEU A 253 9.80 -20.79 -6.69
N MET A 254 9.63 -22.08 -6.99
CA MET A 254 10.51 -23.13 -6.48
C MET A 254 11.95 -22.94 -6.95
N THR A 255 12.15 -22.51 -8.20
CA THR A 255 13.47 -22.15 -8.72
C THR A 255 14.10 -21.04 -7.86
N CYS A 256 13.32 -20.02 -7.49
CA CYS A 256 13.80 -18.96 -6.60
C CYS A 256 14.10 -19.46 -5.18
N LEU A 257 13.31 -20.41 -4.67
CA LEU A 257 13.49 -21.00 -3.33
C LEU A 257 14.58 -22.09 -3.29
N THR A 258 15.13 -22.48 -4.42
CA THR A 258 16.34 -23.31 -4.49
C THR A 258 17.60 -22.48 -4.71
N ASP A 259 17.47 -21.27 -5.26
CA ASP A 259 18.60 -20.39 -5.56
C ASP A 259 19.12 -19.68 -4.28
N THR A 260 20.29 -20.12 -3.82
CA THR A 260 20.99 -19.56 -2.65
C THR A 260 21.51 -18.12 -2.83
N THR A 261 21.58 -17.64 -4.07
CA THR A 261 21.99 -16.27 -4.39
C THR A 261 20.88 -15.26 -4.14
N LEU A 262 19.61 -15.69 -4.16
CA LEU A 262 18.47 -14.83 -3.90
C LEU A 262 18.28 -14.59 -2.41
N ARG A 263 18.04 -13.34 -2.01
CA ARG A 263 17.74 -13.01 -0.62
C ARG A 263 16.43 -13.63 -0.14
N MET A 264 15.43 -13.77 -1.02
CA MET A 264 14.15 -14.40 -0.65
C MET A 264 14.32 -15.83 -0.11
N ARG A 265 15.32 -16.59 -0.60
CA ARG A 265 15.67 -17.91 -0.05
C ARG A 265 16.02 -17.86 1.43
N LYS A 266 16.56 -16.73 1.88
CA LYS A 266 17.08 -16.52 3.22
C LYS A 266 16.12 -15.74 4.11
N THR A 267 15.12 -15.05 3.54
CA THR A 267 14.17 -14.20 4.28
C THR A 267 12.74 -14.73 4.30
N LEU A 268 12.32 -15.50 3.28
CA LEU A 268 10.94 -16.01 3.21
C LEU A 268 10.72 -17.08 4.29
N ALA A 269 10.12 -16.64 5.39
CA ALA A 269 9.83 -17.41 6.59
C ALA A 269 8.46 -18.07 6.52
N VAL A 270 7.47 -17.45 5.89
CA VAL A 270 6.13 -18.02 5.76
C VAL A 270 5.77 -18.14 4.29
N LEU A 271 5.44 -19.36 3.85
CA LEU A 271 4.86 -19.62 2.55
C LEU A 271 3.56 -20.41 2.72
N GLY A 272 2.43 -19.75 2.45
CA GLY A 272 1.12 -20.40 2.38
C GLY A 272 0.76 -20.70 0.94
N VAL A 273 0.42 -21.95 0.64
CA VAL A 273 -0.10 -22.39 -0.65
C VAL A 273 -1.45 -23.06 -0.43
N PHE A 274 -2.50 -22.47 -0.99
CA PHE A 274 -3.88 -22.91 -0.85
C PHE A 274 -4.43 -23.21 -2.23
N SER A 275 -4.70 -24.47 -2.54
CA SER A 275 -5.23 -24.85 -3.85
C SER A 275 -6.62 -25.46 -3.73
N TYR A 276 -7.64 -24.65 -4.03
CA TYR A 276 -9.04 -25.06 -3.93
C TYR A 276 -9.59 -25.71 -5.21
N ILE A 277 -8.89 -25.58 -6.34
CA ILE A 277 -9.41 -25.93 -7.67
C ILE A 277 -8.83 -27.26 -8.13
N ARG A 278 -7.51 -27.42 -7.99
CA ARG A 278 -6.78 -28.62 -8.37
C ARG A 278 -5.83 -29.01 -7.24
N PRO A 279 -5.74 -30.29 -6.87
CA PRO A 279 -4.71 -30.72 -5.93
C PRO A 279 -3.33 -30.35 -6.50
N LEU A 280 -2.42 -29.95 -5.61
CA LEU A 280 -1.01 -29.78 -5.97
C LEU A 280 -0.47 -31.12 -6.47
N CYS A 281 0.44 -31.10 -7.45
CA CYS A 281 1.09 -32.33 -7.86
C CYS A 281 1.97 -32.86 -6.70
N PRO A 282 2.11 -34.19 -6.55
CA PRO A 282 2.92 -34.77 -5.49
C PRO A 282 4.35 -34.23 -5.44
N ASP A 283 4.98 -34.05 -6.60
CA ASP A 283 6.35 -33.53 -6.70
C ASP A 283 6.49 -32.11 -6.12
N ASP A 284 5.52 -31.22 -6.37
CA ASP A 284 5.55 -29.87 -5.80
C ASP A 284 5.31 -29.90 -4.29
N ILE A 285 4.43 -30.79 -3.81
CA ILE A 285 4.21 -30.99 -2.37
C ILE A 285 5.51 -31.46 -1.70
N GLU A 286 6.17 -32.48 -2.25
CA GLU A 286 7.44 -33.00 -1.70
C GLU A 286 8.52 -31.92 -1.67
N ARG A 287 8.64 -31.13 -2.74
CA ARG A 287 9.60 -30.02 -2.81
C ARG A 287 9.28 -28.91 -1.79
N LEU A 288 8.01 -28.61 -1.56
CA LEU A 288 7.58 -27.63 -0.55
C LEU A 288 7.83 -28.14 0.87
N ILE A 289 7.49 -29.40 1.15
CA ILE A 289 7.74 -30.04 2.44
C ILE A 289 9.23 -30.13 2.74
N ALA A 290 10.08 -30.35 1.74
CA ALA A 290 11.53 -30.36 1.92
C ALA A 290 12.09 -29.02 2.44
N LEU A 291 11.37 -27.92 2.25
CA LEU A 291 11.73 -26.59 2.76
C LEU A 291 11.19 -26.32 4.18
N GLU A 292 10.30 -27.16 4.70
CA GLU A 292 9.67 -26.98 6.01
C GLU A 292 10.69 -27.08 7.15
N GLY A 293 10.62 -26.15 8.10
CA GLY A 293 11.46 -26.17 9.30
C GLY A 293 12.92 -25.76 9.08
N GLU A 294 13.34 -25.45 7.85
CA GLU A 294 14.68 -24.96 7.55
C GLU A 294 14.99 -23.68 8.32
N PHE A 295 16.18 -23.61 8.93
CA PHE A 295 16.63 -22.43 9.64
C PHE A 295 17.10 -21.35 8.67
N LEU A 296 16.53 -20.15 8.80
CA LEU A 296 16.88 -19.02 7.97
C LEU A 296 18.13 -18.32 8.52
N PRO A 297 19.13 -18.03 7.66
CA PRO A 297 20.38 -17.39 8.09
C PRO A 297 20.19 -15.89 8.37
N VAL A 298 19.08 -15.29 7.92
CA VAL A 298 18.75 -13.91 8.25
C VAL A 298 18.29 -13.88 9.70
N THR A 299 19.22 -13.44 10.55
CA THR A 299 18.95 -13.12 11.94
C THR A 299 17.71 -12.24 12.03
N LYS A 300 16.70 -12.73 12.74
CA LYS A 300 15.66 -11.95 13.41
C LYS A 300 16.22 -10.58 13.80
N GLU A 301 15.46 -9.50 13.70
CA GLU A 301 15.81 -8.29 14.43
C GLU A 301 15.69 -8.67 15.92
N LYS A 302 16.77 -9.25 16.50
CA LYS A 302 16.73 -10.10 17.70
C LYS A 302 16.17 -9.38 18.92
N PHE A 303 16.03 -8.06 18.82
CA PHE A 303 15.41 -7.19 19.79
C PHE A 303 14.88 -5.93 19.05
N PRO A 304 13.59 -5.58 19.15
CA PRO A 304 13.09 -4.31 18.64
C PRO A 304 13.90 -3.14 19.21
N LYS A 305 14.15 -2.10 18.39
CA LYS A 305 14.97 -0.95 18.81
C LYS A 305 14.49 -0.32 20.12
N LEU A 306 13.17 -0.26 20.33
CA LEU A 306 12.56 0.25 21.57
C LEU A 306 12.86 -0.65 22.77
N SER A 307 12.83 -1.97 22.60
CA SER A 307 13.22 -2.92 23.65
C SER A 307 14.71 -2.81 23.96
N LYS A 308 15.57 -2.56 22.96
CA LYS A 308 17.02 -2.32 23.18
C LYS A 308 17.22 -1.04 23.96
N ALA A 309 16.53 0.04 23.58
CA ALA A 309 16.60 1.33 24.24
C ALA A 309 16.08 1.26 25.68
N ALA A 310 14.98 0.55 25.93
CA ALA A 310 14.45 0.31 27.27
C ALA A 310 15.44 -0.48 28.13
N MET A 311 16.05 -1.54 27.58
CA MET A 311 17.06 -2.34 28.29
C MET A 311 18.32 -1.52 28.60
N LEU A 312 18.83 -0.74 27.63
CA LEU A 312 19.96 0.16 27.83
C LEU A 312 19.64 1.27 28.85
N SER A 313 18.42 1.81 28.84
CA SER A 313 17.95 2.80 29.81
C SER A 313 17.89 2.22 31.22
N ALA A 314 17.35 1.00 31.37
CA ALA A 314 17.34 0.28 32.64
C ALA A 314 18.78 0.08 33.16
N VAL A 315 19.69 -0.46 32.35
CA VAL A 315 21.09 -0.69 32.73
C VAL A 315 21.82 0.62 33.10
N ARG A 316 21.68 1.68 32.29
CA ARG A 316 22.32 2.98 32.56
C ARG A 316 21.80 3.65 33.83
N SER A 317 20.50 3.55 34.10
CA SER A 317 19.89 4.14 35.28
C SER A 317 20.19 3.38 36.58
N GLY A 318 20.49 2.08 36.49
CA GLY A 318 21.04 1.30 37.62
C GLY A 318 22.50 1.55 37.94
N TRP A 319 23.31 2.00 36.97
CA TRP A 319 24.73 2.31 37.17
C TRP A 319 24.95 3.66 37.90
N ASN A 320 24.00 4.59 37.79
CA ASN A 320 24.03 5.84 38.55
C ASN A 320 23.54 5.59 39.99
N ASN A 321 24.46 5.10 40.83
CA ASN A 321 24.26 4.78 42.26
C ASN A 321 23.74 5.93 43.14
N ASN A 322 23.55 7.14 42.59
CA ASN A 322 23.16 8.34 43.32
C ASN A 322 21.71 8.80 43.07
N SER A 323 20.92 8.11 42.23
CA SER A 323 19.51 8.48 42.01
C SER A 323 18.56 7.63 42.86
N SER A 324 17.95 8.24 43.87
CA SER A 324 17.04 7.60 44.84
C SER A 324 15.60 7.42 44.32
N THR A 325 15.33 7.66 43.04
CA THR A 325 13.97 7.72 42.50
C THR A 325 13.76 6.78 41.30
N GLY A 326 13.21 5.61 41.57
CA GLY A 326 12.46 4.79 40.60
C GLY A 326 13.24 3.76 39.78
N ALA A 327 14.45 4.06 39.30
CA ALA A 327 15.18 3.22 38.34
C ALA A 327 15.60 1.84 38.88
N MET A 328 16.07 1.76 40.12
CA MET A 328 16.48 0.50 40.76
C MET A 328 15.35 -0.55 40.83
N ARG A 329 14.07 -0.12 40.93
CA ARG A 329 12.93 -1.04 41.03
C ARG A 329 12.59 -1.77 39.73
N ALA A 330 12.95 -1.20 38.57
CA ALA A 330 12.71 -1.84 37.28
C ALA A 330 13.76 -2.91 36.98
N LEU A 331 15.03 -2.65 37.32
CA LEU A 331 16.12 -3.63 37.20
C LEU A 331 16.00 -4.77 38.20
N SER A 332 15.54 -4.51 39.43
CA SER A 332 15.34 -5.55 40.44
C SER A 332 14.23 -6.57 40.08
N ARG A 333 13.48 -6.31 39.00
CA ARG A 333 12.45 -7.22 38.44
C ARG A 333 12.91 -7.96 37.19
N LEU A 334 14.06 -7.60 36.62
CA LEU A 334 14.71 -8.31 35.52
C LEU A 334 15.79 -9.22 36.12
N ASP A 335 15.36 -10.28 36.79
CA ASP A 335 16.29 -11.28 37.30
C ASP A 335 16.94 -12.09 36.17
N ALA A 336 17.93 -12.90 36.53
CA ALA A 336 18.66 -13.74 35.58
C ALA A 336 17.75 -14.68 34.79
N SER A 337 16.61 -15.10 35.36
CA SER A 337 15.66 -15.98 34.70
C SER A 337 14.88 -15.26 33.59
N VAL A 338 14.43 -14.03 33.84
CA VAL A 338 13.76 -13.21 32.80
C VAL A 338 14.73 -12.84 31.69
N LEU A 339 15.97 -12.44 32.03
CA LEU A 339 17.00 -12.16 31.04
C LEU A 339 17.38 -13.41 30.23
N SER A 340 17.49 -14.57 30.89
CA SER A 340 17.73 -15.84 30.20
C SER A 340 16.61 -16.15 29.22
N LEU A 341 15.34 -16.02 29.60
CA LEU A 341 14.20 -16.24 28.69
C LEU A 341 14.24 -15.30 27.48
N ILE A 342 14.55 -14.04 27.73
CA ILE A 342 14.70 -13.00 26.70
C ILE A 342 15.82 -13.35 25.72
N PHE A 343 17.01 -13.74 26.21
CA PHE A 343 18.14 -14.11 25.37
C PHE A 343 17.94 -15.45 24.67
N THR A 344 17.36 -16.44 25.35
CA THR A 344 16.97 -17.72 24.74
C THR A 344 15.99 -17.46 23.60
N PHE A 345 14.94 -16.68 23.81
CA PHE A 345 13.99 -16.32 22.75
C PHE A 345 14.65 -15.54 21.60
N ALA A 346 15.53 -14.58 21.91
CA ALA A 346 16.29 -13.83 20.91
C ALA A 346 17.32 -14.69 20.16
N SER A 347 17.73 -15.82 20.75
CA SER A 347 18.67 -16.77 20.14
C SER A 347 18.01 -17.82 19.26
N ILE A 348 16.67 -18.01 19.35
CA ILE A 348 15.94 -18.96 18.49
C ILE A 348 15.97 -18.44 17.04
N PRO A 349 16.66 -19.15 16.11
CA PRO A 349 16.66 -18.81 14.70
C PRO A 349 15.26 -18.94 14.12
N GLU A 350 14.93 -18.06 13.18
CA GLU A 350 13.67 -18.11 12.45
C GLU A 350 13.65 -19.36 11.56
N ARG A 351 12.56 -20.12 11.63
CA ARG A 351 12.36 -21.31 10.81
C ARG A 351 11.36 -21.01 9.71
N ARG A 352 11.58 -21.57 8.54
CA ARG A 352 10.58 -21.55 7.48
C ARG A 352 9.37 -22.40 7.88
N TYR A 353 8.20 -21.86 7.61
CA TYR A 353 6.89 -22.47 7.83
C TYR A 353 6.11 -22.47 6.51
N ILE A 354 5.70 -23.66 6.11
CA ILE A 354 4.98 -23.99 4.89
C ILE A 354 3.57 -24.42 5.29
N ARG A 355 2.58 -23.70 4.78
CA ARG A 355 1.17 -24.04 5.00
C ARG A 355 0.55 -24.50 3.69
N LEU A 356 0.21 -25.78 3.61
CA LEU A 356 -0.47 -26.38 2.46
C LEU A 356 -1.94 -26.64 2.80
N LYS A 357 -2.86 -26.29 1.92
CA LYS A 357 -4.29 -26.61 2.07
C LYS A 357 -5.01 -26.80 0.74
#